data_AF-A0AA90SW69-F1
#
_entry.id   AF-A0AA90SW69-F1
#
_cell.length_a   1.000
_cell.length_b   1.000
_cell.length_c   1.000
_cell.angle_alpha   90.00
_cell.angle_beta   90.00
_cell.angle_gamma   90.00
#
_symmetry.space_group_name_H-M   'P 1'
#
loop_
_entity.id
_entity.type
_entity.pdbx_description
1 polymer ?
#
loop_
_entity_poly.entity_id
_entity_poly.type
_entity_poly.pdbx_seq_one_letter_code
_entity_poly.pdbx_strand_id
1 'polypeptide(L)'
;MYKNLPRFGMRRCKGGKRKDGRITIPDRVDISDRPAVVDLRSRLADWEGDTIYGQDAHLVTLVDRKSRLTLMEKLIQNTPKLLLKV
;
A
#
# COMPACT_ATOMS: atom_id res chain seq x y z
N MET A 1 -15.20 -10.04 -17.27
CA MET A 1 -13.94 -9.80 -16.52
C MET A 1 -13.96 -8.51 -15.71
N TYR A 2 -14.21 -7.33 -16.29
CA TYR A 2 -14.18 -6.04 -15.55
C TYR A 2 -15.32 -5.80 -14.55
N LYS A 3 -16.42 -6.56 -14.65
CA LYS A 3 -17.63 -6.40 -13.82
C LYS A 3 -17.46 -6.83 -12.35
N ASN A 4 -16.41 -7.59 -12.05
CA ASN A 4 -16.14 -8.15 -10.72
C ASN A 4 -15.08 -7.35 -9.93
N LEU A 5 -14.67 -6.20 -10.44
CA LEU A 5 -13.69 -5.37 -9.73
C LEU A 5 -14.37 -4.67 -8.55
N PRO A 6 -13.69 -4.49 -7.39
CA PRO A 6 -14.26 -3.85 -6.20
C PRO A 6 -14.84 -2.45 -6.42
N ARG A 7 -14.38 -1.75 -7.47
CA ARG A 7 -14.82 -0.39 -7.84
C ARG A 7 -15.71 -0.36 -9.08
N PHE A 8 -16.12 -1.51 -9.61
CA PHE A 8 -16.96 -1.58 -10.79
C PHE A 8 -18.35 -0.98 -10.50
N GLY A 9 -18.85 -0.11 -11.38
CA GLY A 9 -20.16 0.53 -11.23
C GLY A 9 -20.24 1.66 -10.18
N MET A 10 -19.22 1.85 -9.34
CA MET A 10 -19.17 2.98 -8.41
C MET A 10 -19.02 4.30 -9.18
N ARG A 11 -20.01 5.18 -9.07
CA ARG A 11 -19.92 6.54 -9.61
C ARG A 11 -18.79 7.28 -8.89
N ARG A 12 -17.80 7.77 -9.66
CA ARG A 12 -16.82 8.74 -9.15
C ARG A 12 -17.59 9.95 -8.63
N CYS A 13 -17.32 10.36 -7.39
CA CYS A 13 -17.91 11.57 -6.83
C CYS A 13 -17.47 12.76 -7.68
N LYS A 14 -18.41 13.59 -8.13
CA LYS A 14 -18.08 14.83 -8.83
C LYS A 14 -17.79 15.92 -7.80
N GLY A 15 -16.60 16.50 -7.87
CA GLY A 15 -16.18 17.65 -7.07
C GLY A 15 -15.57 17.26 -5.73
N GLY A 16 -14.44 17.89 -5.39
CA GLY A 16 -13.52 17.58 -4.28
C GLY A 16 -14.06 17.70 -2.85
N LYS A 17 -15.36 17.45 -2.62
CA LYS A 17 -16.00 17.44 -1.30
C LYS A 17 -15.91 16.08 -0.58
N ARG A 18 -14.95 15.22 -0.95
CA ARG A 18 -14.65 14.05 -0.12
C ARG A 18 -13.88 14.57 1.10
N LYS A 19 -14.49 14.53 2.28
CA LYS A 19 -13.67 14.40 3.50
C LYS A 19 -12.83 13.16 3.29
N ASP A 20 -11.51 13.25 3.41
CA ASP A 20 -10.66 12.09 3.23
C ASP A 20 -11.01 11.09 4.34
N GLY A 21 -11.87 10.12 3.99
CA GLY A 21 -12.25 9.03 4.89
C GLY A 21 -11.11 8.02 5.07
N ARG A 22 -9.93 8.31 4.50
CA ARG A 22 -8.72 7.52 4.70
C ARG A 22 -8.06 7.99 5.98
N ILE A 23 -7.88 7.04 6.88
CA ILE A 23 -6.92 7.16 7.97
C ILE A 23 -5.57 7.38 7.30
N THR A 24 -5.02 8.58 7.43
CA THR A 24 -3.64 8.85 7.02
C THR A 24 -2.75 7.96 7.89
N ILE A 25 -1.76 7.30 7.28
CA ILE A 25 -0.79 6.49 8.03
C ILE A 25 -0.14 7.43 9.06
N PRO A 26 -0.26 7.15 10.37
CA PRO A 26 0.35 7.97 11.40
C PRO A 26 1.86 7.99 11.18
N ASP A 27 2.46 9.17 11.39
CA ASP A 27 3.91 9.38 11.23
C ASP A 27 4.47 9.02 9.85
N ARG A 28 3.63 9.10 8.80
CA ARG A 28 4.13 8.94 7.44
C ARG A 28 5.13 10.06 7.13
N VAL A 29 6.26 9.67 6.57
CA VAL A 29 7.19 10.61 5.95
C VAL A 29 6.75 10.79 4.50
N ASP A 30 6.50 12.03 4.09
CA ASP A 30 6.16 12.33 2.70
C ASP A 30 7.32 11.93 1.78
N ILE A 31 6.98 11.53 0.55
CA ILE A 31 7.98 10.99 -0.40
C ILE A 31 9.11 12.00 -0.67
N SER A 32 8.77 13.28 -0.69
CA SER A 32 9.71 14.39 -0.90
C SER A 32 10.74 14.53 0.22
N ASP A 33 10.40 14.09 1.45
CA ASP A 33 11.25 14.23 2.62
C ASP A 33 12.14 13.00 2.86
N ARG A 34 12.05 11.99 1.98
CA ARG A 34 12.84 10.77 2.11
C ARG A 34 14.33 11.06 1.86
N PRO A 35 15.23 10.40 2.60
CA PRO A 35 16.66 10.47 2.32
C PRO A 35 16.98 10.00 0.90
N ALA A 36 17.81 10.74 0.16
CA ALA A 36 18.21 10.41 -1.22
C ALA A 36 18.79 9.00 -1.38
N VAL A 37 19.38 8.43 -0.31
CA VAL A 37 19.90 7.05 -0.30
C VAL A 37 18.84 5.99 -0.63
N VAL A 38 17.56 6.24 -0.32
CA VAL A 38 16.45 5.33 -0.63
C VAL A 38 16.21 5.22 -2.14
N ASP A 39 16.38 6.33 -2.86
CA ASP A 39 16.23 6.37 -4.31
C ASP A 39 17.45 5.80 -5.04
N LEU A 40 18.63 5.93 -4.43
CA LEU A 40 19.86 5.31 -4.93
C LEU A 40 19.85 3.78 -4.81
N ARG A 41 18.94 3.19 -4.03
CA ARG A 41 18.82 1.73 -3.78
C ARG A 41 20.15 1.09 -3.36
N SER A 42 20.96 1.83 -2.62
CA SER A 42 22.34 1.46 -2.31
C SER A 42 22.50 0.73 -0.97
N ARG A 43 21.49 0.74 -0.10
CA ARG A 43 21.46 0.00 1.18
C ARG A 43 20.42 -1.13 1.19
N LEU A 44 20.66 -2.16 1.98
CA LEU A 44 19.70 -3.24 2.20
C LEU A 44 18.70 -2.84 3.29
N ALA A 45 17.54 -3.49 3.30
CA ALA A 45 16.47 -3.32 4.29
C ALA A 45 15.63 -2.03 4.12
N ASP A 46 15.63 -1.43 2.94
CA ASP A 46 14.64 -0.43 2.54
C ASP A 46 13.43 -1.16 1.95
N TRP A 47 12.51 -1.55 2.83
CA TRP A 47 11.32 -2.30 2.44
C TRP A 47 10.20 -1.38 1.95
N GLU A 48 9.66 -1.70 0.78
CA GLU A 48 8.46 -1.12 0.21
C GLU A 48 7.28 -2.08 0.47
N GLY A 49 6.22 -1.57 1.11
CA GLY A 49 5.05 -2.35 1.49
C GLY A 49 3.81 -1.91 0.70
N ASP A 50 3.33 -2.77 -0.19
CA ASP A 50 2.10 -2.56 -0.96
C ASP A 50 0.98 -3.50 -0.49
N THR A 51 -0.27 -3.10 -0.73
CA THR A 51 -1.44 -3.95 -0.48
C THR A 51 -2.31 -4.04 -1.73
N ILE A 52 -2.40 -5.25 -2.27
CA ILE A 52 -3.24 -5.58 -3.42
C ILE A 52 -4.66 -5.90 -2.91
N TYR A 53 -5.64 -5.14 -3.41
CA TYR A 53 -7.05 -5.33 -3.10
C TYR A 53 -7.73 -6.21 -4.14
N GLY A 54 -8.08 -7.44 -3.74
CA GLY A 54 -9.02 -8.29 -4.47
C GLY A 54 -10.47 -8.07 -4.02
N GLN A 55 -11.39 -8.83 -4.61
CA GLN A 55 -12.81 -8.81 -4.26
C GLN A 55 -13.07 -9.49 -2.90
N ASP A 56 -12.49 -10.68 -2.70
CA ASP A 56 -12.71 -11.51 -1.51
C ASP A 56 -11.44 -11.76 -0.68
N ALA A 57 -10.30 -11.21 -1.11
CA ALA A 57 -9.02 -11.37 -0.44
C ALA A 57 -8.12 -10.16 -0.68
N HIS A 58 -7.19 -9.94 0.25
CA HIS A 58 -6.14 -8.93 0.11
C HIS A 58 -4.77 -9.62 0.22
N LEU A 59 -3.77 -9.07 -0.47
CA LEU A 59 -2.40 -9.57 -0.45
C LEU A 59 -1.47 -8.43 -0.09
N VAL A 60 -0.62 -8.65 0.90
CA VAL A 60 0.46 -7.72 1.25
C VAL A 60 1.73 -8.17 0.56
N THR A 61 2.47 -7.22 0.02
CA THR A 61 3.78 -7.47 -0.58
C THR A 61 4.81 -6.57 0.07
N LEU A 62 5.90 -7.16 0.55
CA LEU A 62 7.07 -6.46 1.09
C LEU A 62 8.25 -6.71 0.15
N VAL A 63 8.81 -5.64 -0.41
CA VAL A 63 9.90 -5.72 -1.38
C VAL A 63 11.09 -4.89 -0.91
N ASP A 64 12.26 -5.52 -0.78
CA ASP A 64 13.52 -4.78 -0.62
C ASP A 64 14.04 -4.35 -1.99
N ARG A 65 14.10 -3.03 -2.26
CA ARG A 65 14.39 -2.50 -3.60
C ARG A 65 15.82 -2.77 -4.08
N LYS A 66 16.76 -3.00 -3.15
CA LYS A 66 18.15 -3.32 -3.46
C LYS A 66 18.33 -4.79 -3.81
N SER A 67 17.93 -5.71 -2.94
CA SER A 67 18.09 -7.15 -3.16
C SER A 67 17.05 -7.75 -4.11
N ARG A 68 15.93 -7.05 -4.34
CA ARG A 68 14.72 -7.54 -5.04
C ARG A 68 14.05 -8.74 -4.33
N LEU A 69 14.41 -9.00 -3.08
CA LEU A 69 13.72 -9.98 -2.26
C LEU A 69 12.27 -9.52 -2.06
N THR A 70 11.33 -10.42 -2.35
CA THR A 70 9.89 -10.15 -2.26
C THR A 70 9.24 -11.15 -1.34
N LEU A 71 8.58 -10.67 -0.29
CA LEU A 71 7.75 -11.45 0.61
C LEU A 71 6.28 -11.12 0.31
N MET A 72 5.42 -12.13 0.29
CA MET A 72 3.99 -11.94 0.04
C MET A 72 3.17 -12.75 1.03
N GLU A 73 2.12 -12.13 1.57
CA GLU A 73 1.23 -12.79 2.53
C GLU A 73 -0.23 -12.44 2.28
N LYS A 74 -1.10 -13.46 2.27
CA LYS A 74 -2.55 -13.28 2.11
C LYS A 74 -3.15 -12.80 3.42
N LEU A 75 -3.83 -11.66 3.37
CA LEU A 75 -4.60 -11.14 4.49
C LEU A 75 -6.02 -11.74 4.49
N ILE A 76 -6.41 -12.27 5.64
CA ILE A 76 -7.77 -12.76 5.91
C ILE A 76 -8.72 -11.59 6.21
N GLN A 77 -8.20 -10.52 6.83
CA GLN A 77 -8.95 -9.29 7.13
C GLN A 77 -8.11 -8.07 6.79
N ASN A 78 -8.71 -7.08 6.13
CA ASN A 78 -8.06 -5.81 5.81
C ASN A 78 -8.09 -4.85 7.00
N THR A 79 -7.37 -5.19 8.06
CA THR A 79 -7.15 -4.29 9.21
C THR A 79 -5.76 -3.66 9.14
N PRO A 80 -5.64 -2.32 9.14
CA PRO A 80 -4.36 -1.63 9.02
C PRO A 80 -3.40 -1.92 10.19
N LYS A 81 -3.92 -2.35 11.35
CA LYS A 81 -3.13 -2.71 12.53
C LYS A 81 -2.27 -3.96 12.35
N LEU A 82 -2.63 -4.89 11.44
CA LEU A 82 -1.87 -6.12 11.26
C LEU A 82 -0.56 -5.91 10.50
N LEU A 83 -0.48 -4.85 9.70
CA LEU A 83 0.70 -4.47 8.92
C LEU A 83 1.84 -3.84 9.77
N LEU A 84 1.56 -3.45 11.02
CA LEU A 84 2.48 -2.73 11.91
C LEU A 84 3.32 -3.64 12.84
N LYS A 85 3.42 -4.94 12.53
CA LYS A 85 4.27 -5.89 13.26
C LYS A 85 5.40 -6.39 12.35
N VAL A 86 6.35 -5.51 12.04
CA VAL A 86 7.69 -5.87 11.55
C VAL A 86 8.69 -5.00 12.29
#